data_AF-N9M6J1-F1
#
_entry.id   AF-N9M6J1-F1
#
_cell.length_a   1.000
_cell.length_b   1.000
_cell.length_c   1.000
_cell.angle_alpha   90.00
_cell.angle_beta   90.00
_cell.angle_gamma   90.00
#
_symmetry.space_group_name_H-M   'P 1'
#
loop_
_entity.id
_entity.type
_entity.pdbx_description
1 polymer ?
#
loop_
_entity_poly.entity_id
_entity_poly.type
_entity_poly.pdbx_seq_one_letter_code
_entity_poly.pdbx_strand_id
1 'polypeptide(L)'
;MIEPINESSILKIIGEKLLYIHDLIDLAFEIKRKLRNRELDFSVLIQPYSGSEWENLTMMIPYLPREIVEENLDQLLEGFMDLNWPGSRILYGYLAEIDIHKLKNSFDRVIDKAIEKDDTEWVYFLCVFMNDEKVGMKDSFIPEIEKSRSFLKSHDMDYD
;
A
#
# COMPACT_ATOMS: atom_id res chain seq x y z
N MET A 1 26.19 23.28 5.74
CA MET A 1 24.80 23.37 6.23
C MET A 1 24.00 22.39 5.42
N ILE A 2 23.46 21.35 6.05
CA ILE A 2 22.49 20.47 5.40
C ILE A 2 21.20 21.28 5.37
N GLU A 3 20.62 21.50 4.19
CA GLU A 3 19.33 22.19 4.09
C GLU A 3 18.29 21.46 4.94
N PRO A 4 17.41 22.17 5.67
CA PRO A 4 16.39 21.51 6.45
C PRO A 4 15.47 20.72 5.53
N ILE A 5 15.42 19.40 5.74
CA ILE A 5 14.49 18.52 5.02
C ILE A 5 13.07 18.98 5.35
N ASN A 6 12.33 19.38 4.32
CA ASN A 6 10.92 19.75 4.37
C ASN A 6 10.09 18.80 3.50
N GLU A 7 8.76 18.91 3.52
CA GLU A 7 7.85 18.04 2.77
C GLU A 7 8.21 17.94 1.27
N SER A 8 8.46 19.07 0.61
CA SER A 8 8.83 19.10 -0.81
C SER A 8 10.16 18.37 -1.06
N SER A 9 11.13 18.52 -0.17
CA SER A 9 12.39 17.78 -0.24
C SER A 9 12.18 16.28 -0.06
N ILE A 10 11.31 15.86 0.86
CA ILE A 10 10.99 14.44 1.08
C ILE A 10 10.37 13.82 -0.17
N LEU A 11 9.34 14.47 -0.74
CA LEU A 11 8.69 14.00 -1.96
C LEU A 11 9.67 13.88 -3.12
N LYS A 12 10.57 14.86 -3.25
CA LYS A 12 11.63 14.82 -4.27
C LYS A 12 12.57 13.62 -4.08
N ILE A 13 12.99 13.31 -2.85
CA ILE A 13 13.89 12.19 -2.55
C ILE A 13 13.18 10.85 -2.79
N ILE A 14 11.91 10.71 -2.39
CA ILE A 14 11.10 9.52 -2.66
C ILE A 14 10.94 9.30 -4.17
N GLY A 15 10.87 10.38 -4.96
CA GLY A 15 10.83 10.37 -6.42
C GLY A 15 12.12 9.97 -7.13
N GLU A 16 13.23 9.76 -6.41
CA GLU A 16 14.47 9.27 -7.01
C GLU A 16 14.37 7.79 -7.42
N LYS A 17 15.16 7.41 -8.43
CA LYS A 17 15.00 6.11 -9.12
C LYS A 17 14.93 4.91 -8.17
N LEU A 18 15.86 4.81 -7.22
CA LEU A 18 15.87 3.88 -6.09
C LEU A 18 16.90 4.39 -5.07
N LEU A 19 16.53 4.48 -3.80
CA LEU A 19 17.45 4.90 -2.74
C LEU A 19 18.34 3.74 -2.27
N TYR A 20 19.58 4.06 -1.87
CA TYR A 20 20.40 3.10 -1.14
C TYR A 20 19.80 2.87 0.26
N ILE A 21 20.00 1.67 0.80
CA ILE A 21 19.36 1.26 2.07
C ILE A 21 19.67 2.19 3.25
N HIS A 22 20.88 2.74 3.31
CA HIS A 22 21.25 3.69 4.38
C HIS A 22 20.48 5.02 4.24
N ASP A 23 20.43 5.58 3.03
CA ASP A 23 19.69 6.82 2.76
C ASP A 23 18.19 6.65 3.00
N LEU A 24 17.65 5.48 2.67
CA LEU A 24 16.26 5.13 2.90
C LEU A 24 15.93 5.05 4.41
N ILE A 25 16.78 4.42 5.20
CA ILE A 25 16.59 4.31 6.66
C ILE A 25 16.69 5.70 7.31
N ASP A 26 17.67 6.50 6.91
CA ASP A 26 17.84 7.87 7.42
C ASP A 26 16.62 8.73 7.08
N LEU A 27 16.12 8.64 5.85
CA LEU A 27 14.89 9.31 5.43
C LEU A 27 13.68 8.85 6.24
N ALA A 28 13.53 7.54 6.46
CA ALA A 28 12.42 7.00 7.26
C ALA A 28 12.45 7.51 8.71
N PHE A 29 13.63 7.65 9.31
CA PHE A 29 13.75 8.22 10.66
C PHE A 29 13.42 9.71 10.70
N GLU A 30 13.79 10.47 9.67
CA GLU A 30 13.42 11.87 9.57
C GLU A 30 11.90 12.05 9.37
N ILE A 31 11.28 11.24 8.49
CA ILE A 31 9.83 11.18 8.33
C ILE A 31 9.16 10.85 9.67
N LYS A 32 9.62 9.81 10.36
CA LYS A 32 9.10 9.43 11.68
C LYS A 32 9.23 10.55 12.72
N ARG A 33 10.30 11.33 12.69
CA ARG A 33 10.47 12.52 13.55
C ARG A 33 9.42 13.57 13.22
N LYS A 34 9.22 13.87 11.93
CA LYS A 34 8.25 14.89 11.47
C LYS A 34 6.80 14.51 11.74
N LEU A 35 6.42 13.25 11.51
CA LEU A 35 5.08 12.73 11.83
C LEU A 35 4.76 12.92 13.32
N ARG A 36 5.70 12.56 14.22
CA ARG A 36 5.52 12.76 15.67
C ARG A 36 5.35 14.22 16.06
N ASN A 37 6.04 15.12 15.37
CA ASN A 37 5.96 16.56 15.60
C ASN A 37 4.78 17.23 14.87
N ARG A 38 3.97 16.48 14.10
CA ARG A 38 2.90 17.01 13.23
C ARG A 38 3.41 18.04 12.22
N GLU A 39 4.67 17.88 11.79
CA GLU A 39 5.31 18.68 10.73
C GLU A 39 5.08 18.08 9.32
N LEU A 40 4.49 16.88 9.26
CA LEU A 40 4.24 16.12 8.05
C LEU A 40 2.97 15.28 8.25
N ASP A 41 2.17 15.18 7.20
CA ASP A 41 1.05 14.25 7.11
C ASP A 41 1.50 13.02 6.30
N PHE A 42 1.24 11.82 6.81
CA PHE A 42 1.64 10.59 6.12
C PHE A 42 0.89 10.40 4.81
N SER A 43 -0.36 10.84 4.73
CA SER A 43 -1.20 10.69 3.53
C SER A 43 -0.60 11.36 2.28
N VAL A 44 0.19 12.41 2.46
CA VAL A 44 0.91 13.11 1.38
C VAL A 44 2.00 12.24 0.77
N LEU A 45 2.55 11.28 1.52
CA LEU A 45 3.58 10.35 1.03
C LEU A 45 2.98 9.18 0.25
N ILE A 46 1.69 8.89 0.42
CA ILE A 46 0.98 7.76 -0.19
C ILE A 46 0.22 8.23 -1.45
N GLN A 47 0.88 9.03 -2.28
CA GLN A 47 0.39 9.44 -3.60
C GLN A 47 1.48 9.26 -4.67
N PRO A 48 2.02 8.04 -4.86
CA PRO A 48 3.04 7.83 -5.88
C PRO A 48 2.43 8.05 -7.28
N TYR A 49 3.08 8.87 -8.09
CA TYR A 49 2.79 9.00 -9.52
C TYR A 49 3.59 7.98 -10.35
N SER A 50 4.52 7.25 -9.72
CA SER A 50 5.42 6.29 -10.38
C SER A 50 5.72 5.05 -9.53
N GLY A 51 6.10 3.95 -10.19
CA GLY A 51 6.47 2.70 -9.52
C GLY A 51 7.70 2.83 -8.60
N SER A 52 8.65 3.72 -8.88
CA SER A 52 9.83 3.95 -8.02
C SER A 52 9.51 4.70 -6.73
N GLU A 53 8.59 5.67 -6.78
CA GLU A 53 8.08 6.33 -5.57
C GLU A 53 7.41 5.32 -4.65
N TRP A 54 6.67 4.39 -5.25
CA TRP A 54 6.01 3.33 -4.50
C TRP A 54 6.99 2.34 -3.89
N GLU A 55 8.04 1.96 -4.61
CA GLU A 55 9.11 1.12 -4.08
C GLU A 55 9.81 1.78 -2.89
N ASN A 56 10.24 3.03 -3.02
CA ASN A 56 10.88 3.75 -1.92
C ASN A 56 9.94 3.89 -0.71
N LEU A 57 8.66 4.24 -0.92
CA LEU A 57 7.68 4.35 0.17
C LEU A 57 7.47 3.03 0.90
N THR A 58 7.20 1.96 0.15
CA THR A 58 6.89 0.64 0.73
C THR A 58 8.09 0.04 1.44
N MET A 59 9.31 0.28 0.95
CA MET A 59 10.54 -0.07 1.65
C MET A 59 10.72 0.68 2.98
N MET A 60 10.14 1.87 3.14
CA MET A 60 10.20 2.63 4.40
C MET A 60 9.16 2.20 5.44
N ILE A 61 8.05 1.58 5.02
CA ILE A 61 6.93 1.19 5.91
C ILE A 61 7.40 0.45 7.18
N PRO A 62 8.32 -0.55 7.13
CA PRO A 62 8.77 -1.27 8.32
C PRO A 62 9.42 -0.39 9.40
N TYR A 63 9.89 0.81 9.06
CA TYR A 63 10.57 1.74 9.98
C TYR A 63 9.63 2.79 10.57
N LEU A 64 8.42 2.93 10.01
CA LEU A 64 7.41 3.90 10.43
C LEU A 64 6.60 3.40 11.64
N PRO A 65 5.95 4.31 12.40
CA PRO A 65 5.03 3.91 13.46
C PRO A 65 3.88 3.06 12.90
N ARG A 66 3.59 1.93 13.54
CA ARG A 66 2.55 0.98 13.09
C ARG A 66 1.18 1.65 13.01
N GLU A 67 0.87 2.50 13.97
CA GLU A 67 -0.42 3.18 14.06
C GLU A 67 -0.68 4.05 12.82
N ILE A 68 0.36 4.76 12.35
CA ILE A 68 0.27 5.59 11.14
C ILE A 68 0.02 4.73 9.89
N VAL A 69 0.66 3.57 9.80
CA VAL A 69 0.47 2.64 8.69
C VAL A 69 -0.96 2.08 8.70
N GLU A 70 -1.45 1.68 9.88
CA GLU A 70 -2.80 1.14 10.06
C GLU A 70 -3.91 2.18 9.80
N GLU A 71 -3.68 3.45 10.14
CA GLU A 71 -4.62 4.55 9.85
C GLU A 71 -4.73 4.86 8.34
N ASN A 72 -3.77 4.41 7.54
CA ASN A 72 -3.69 4.70 6.10
C ASN A 72 -3.76 3.43 5.22
N LEU A 73 -4.34 2.35 5.74
CA LEU A 73 -4.46 1.08 5.01
C LEU A 73 -5.20 1.21 3.67
N ASP A 74 -6.21 2.08 3.58
CA ASP A 74 -6.99 2.27 2.35
C ASP A 74 -6.10 2.74 1.20
N GLN A 75 -5.28 3.76 1.46
CA GLN A 75 -4.35 4.33 0.48
C GLN A 75 -3.21 3.36 0.18
N LEU A 76 -2.74 2.60 1.18
CA LEU A 76 -1.72 1.58 0.96
C LEU A 76 -2.24 0.47 0.04
N LEU A 77 -3.50 0.03 0.20
CA LEU A 77 -4.10 -0.97 -0.68
C LEU A 77 -4.28 -0.51 -2.14
N GLU A 78 -4.11 0.78 -2.44
CA GLU A 78 -3.96 1.27 -3.83
C GLU A 78 -2.68 0.76 -4.48
N GLY A 79 -1.70 0.32 -3.70
CA GLY A 79 -0.53 -0.39 -4.21
C GLY A 79 -0.84 -1.70 -4.92
N PHE A 80 -2.05 -2.23 -4.75
CA PHE A 80 -2.51 -3.42 -5.47
C PHE A 80 -3.05 -3.09 -6.85
N MET A 81 -3.04 -1.83 -7.32
CA MET A 81 -3.36 -1.52 -8.72
C MET A 81 -2.42 -2.25 -9.69
N ASP A 82 -1.14 -2.43 -9.31
CA ASP A 82 -0.18 -3.19 -10.10
C ASP A 82 0.81 -3.96 -9.21
N LEU A 83 0.65 -5.29 -9.10
CA LEU A 83 1.59 -6.15 -8.37
C LEU A 83 2.92 -6.40 -9.11
N ASN A 84 3.08 -5.88 -10.35
CA ASN A 84 4.36 -5.88 -11.04
C ASN A 84 5.28 -4.79 -10.51
N TRP A 85 4.76 -3.77 -9.82
CA TRP A 85 5.61 -2.78 -9.16
C TRP A 85 6.35 -3.44 -8.00
N PRO A 86 7.69 -3.28 -7.90
CA PRO A 86 8.46 -3.94 -6.86
C PRO A 86 7.97 -3.60 -5.45
N GLY A 87 7.57 -2.34 -5.23
CA GLY A 87 7.02 -1.88 -3.95
C GLY A 87 5.76 -2.62 -3.52
N SER A 88 4.90 -2.99 -4.46
CA SER A 88 3.65 -3.70 -4.18
C SER A 88 3.89 -5.08 -3.60
N ARG A 89 5.00 -5.75 -3.97
CA ARG A 89 5.38 -7.06 -3.41
C ARG A 89 5.89 -6.95 -1.97
N ILE A 90 6.58 -5.86 -1.65
CA ILE A 90 7.02 -5.56 -0.29
C ILE A 90 5.81 -5.26 0.59
N LEU A 91 4.90 -4.43 0.08
CA LEU A 91 3.65 -4.12 0.74
C LEU A 91 2.81 -5.38 0.97
N TYR A 92 2.71 -6.27 -0.01
CA TYR A 92 2.03 -7.56 0.11
C TYR A 92 2.52 -8.34 1.33
N GLY A 93 3.84 -8.53 1.45
CA GLY A 93 4.43 -9.24 2.59
C GLY A 93 4.19 -8.54 3.92
N TYR A 94 4.25 -7.20 3.94
CA TYR A 94 4.00 -6.43 5.15
C TYR A 94 2.54 -6.52 5.61
N LEU A 95 1.58 -6.38 4.69
CA LEU A 95 0.15 -6.42 5.00
C LEU A 95 -0.31 -7.80 5.45
N ALA A 96 0.35 -8.88 5.01
CA ALA A 96 0.07 -10.23 5.51
C ALA A 96 0.30 -10.39 7.03
N GLU A 97 1.06 -9.48 7.66
CA GLU A 97 1.36 -9.49 9.09
C GLU A 97 0.48 -8.51 9.91
N ILE A 98 -0.41 -7.75 9.25
CA ILE A 98 -1.32 -6.82 9.92
C ILE A 98 -2.53 -7.57 10.49
N ASP A 99 -3.07 -7.06 11.60
CA ASP A 99 -4.29 -7.58 12.21
C ASP A 99 -5.44 -7.62 11.19
N ILE A 100 -5.99 -8.82 11.00
CA ILE A 100 -7.04 -9.09 10.03
C ILE A 100 -8.28 -8.20 10.21
N HIS A 101 -8.63 -7.84 11.45
CA HIS A 101 -9.81 -7.00 11.69
C HIS A 101 -9.60 -5.57 11.18
N LYS A 102 -8.37 -5.08 11.17
CA LYS A 102 -8.02 -3.78 10.59
C LYS A 102 -8.04 -3.84 9.06
N LEU A 103 -7.42 -4.88 8.49
CA LEU A 103 -7.40 -5.09 7.03
C LEU A 103 -8.80 -5.22 6.45
N LYS A 104 -9.67 -6.03 7.08
CA LYS A 104 -10.99 -6.36 6.55
C LYS A 104 -11.81 -5.13 6.17
N ASN A 105 -11.89 -4.16 7.09
CA ASN A 105 -12.66 -2.94 6.85
C ASN A 105 -12.07 -2.11 5.70
N SER A 106 -10.75 -2.08 5.57
CA SER A 106 -10.07 -1.37 4.47
C SER A 106 -10.23 -2.09 3.13
N PHE A 107 -10.15 -3.42 3.10
CA PHE A 107 -10.38 -4.21 1.89
C PHE A 107 -11.77 -4.00 1.32
N ASP A 108 -12.82 -4.06 2.15
CA ASP A 108 -14.19 -3.85 1.65
C ASP A 108 -14.35 -2.48 0.97
N ARG A 109 -13.88 -1.40 1.61
CA ARG A 109 -13.91 -0.04 1.06
C ARG A 109 -13.08 0.10 -0.22
N VAL A 110 -11.90 -0.51 -0.27
CA VAL A 110 -10.99 -0.39 -1.40
C VAL A 110 -11.47 -1.23 -2.60
N ILE A 111 -12.07 -2.39 -2.35
CA ILE A 111 -12.73 -3.19 -3.39
C ILE A 111 -13.90 -2.40 -3.99
N ASP A 112 -14.73 -1.74 -3.18
CA ASP A 112 -15.78 -0.85 -3.69
C ASP A 112 -15.20 0.25 -4.57
N LYS A 113 -14.15 0.93 -4.10
CA LYS A 113 -13.46 1.96 -4.87
C LYS A 113 -12.92 1.45 -6.21
N ALA A 114 -12.33 0.26 -6.23
CA ALA A 114 -11.78 -0.35 -7.45
C ALA A 114 -12.89 -0.75 -8.43
N ILE A 115 -13.99 -1.31 -7.94
CA ILE A 115 -15.19 -1.64 -8.73
C ILE A 115 -15.83 -0.37 -9.31
N GLU A 116 -16.00 0.69 -8.51
CA GLU A 116 -16.54 1.98 -8.96
C GLU A 116 -15.69 2.62 -10.06
N LYS A 117 -14.38 2.34 -10.07
CA LYS A 117 -13.43 2.79 -11.09
C LYS A 117 -13.37 1.90 -12.32
N ASP A 118 -14.09 0.78 -12.32
CA ASP A 118 -14.04 -0.25 -13.35
C ASP A 118 -12.61 -0.84 -13.55
N ASP A 119 -11.82 -0.87 -12.47
CA ASP A 119 -10.42 -1.29 -12.50
C ASP A 119 -10.29 -2.79 -12.21
N THR A 120 -10.37 -3.58 -13.29
CA THR A 120 -10.35 -5.04 -13.21
C THR A 120 -9.03 -5.62 -12.73
N GLU A 121 -7.88 -5.02 -13.10
CA GLU A 121 -6.57 -5.45 -12.63
C GLU A 121 -6.43 -5.23 -11.12
N TRP A 122 -6.87 -4.08 -10.63
CA TRP A 122 -6.83 -3.79 -9.20
C TRP A 122 -7.72 -4.73 -8.39
N VAL A 123 -8.97 -4.95 -8.82
CA VAL A 123 -9.87 -5.93 -8.16
C VAL A 123 -9.27 -7.34 -8.19
N TYR A 124 -8.66 -7.72 -9.32
CA TYR A 124 -7.98 -9.00 -9.46
C TYR A 124 -6.85 -9.16 -8.44
N PHE A 125 -5.95 -8.19 -8.33
CA PHE A 125 -4.82 -8.25 -7.41
C PHE A 125 -5.23 -8.22 -5.93
N LEU A 126 -6.27 -7.47 -5.56
CA LEU A 126 -6.86 -7.54 -4.22
C LEU A 126 -7.42 -8.95 -3.94
N CYS A 127 -8.12 -9.55 -4.93
CA CYS A 127 -8.65 -10.90 -4.82
C CYS A 127 -7.55 -11.97 -4.70
N VAL A 128 -6.43 -11.81 -5.42
CA VAL A 128 -5.24 -12.67 -5.30
C VAL A 128 -4.70 -12.65 -3.87
N PHE A 129 -4.53 -11.48 -3.26
CA PHE A 129 -4.07 -11.37 -1.87
C PHE A 129 -4.98 -12.12 -0.90
N MET A 130 -6.30 -11.88 -1.00
CA MET A 130 -7.27 -12.49 -0.09
C MET A 130 -7.35 -14.03 -0.26
N ASN A 131 -7.07 -14.56 -1.46
CA ASN A 131 -7.10 -16.00 -1.73
C ASN A 131 -5.77 -16.71 -1.54
N ASP A 132 -4.65 -15.99 -1.34
CA ASP A 132 -3.34 -16.63 -1.19
C ASP A 132 -3.25 -17.42 0.11
N GLU A 133 -3.00 -18.73 -0.03
CA GLU A 133 -2.83 -19.66 1.09
C GLU A 133 -1.70 -19.25 2.03
N LYS A 134 -0.67 -18.56 1.52
CA LYS A 134 0.45 -18.07 2.34
C LYS A 134 0.05 -16.91 3.25
N VAL A 135 -0.92 -16.09 2.83
CA VAL A 135 -1.51 -15.04 3.67
C VAL A 135 -2.38 -15.71 4.74
N GLY A 136 -3.06 -16.80 4.41
CA GLY A 136 -3.78 -17.62 5.38
C GLY A 136 -5.04 -16.95 5.95
N MET A 137 -5.58 -15.94 5.26
CA MET A 137 -6.72 -15.12 5.73
C MET A 137 -8.00 -15.33 4.93
N LYS A 138 -8.02 -16.25 3.96
CA LYS A 138 -9.13 -16.47 3.02
C LYS A 138 -10.50 -16.56 3.69
N ASP A 139 -10.61 -17.33 4.77
CA ASP A 139 -11.88 -17.54 5.49
C ASP A 139 -12.43 -16.24 6.12
N SER A 140 -11.57 -15.25 6.34
CA SER A 140 -11.96 -13.94 6.88
C SER A 140 -12.50 -12.99 5.81
N PHE A 141 -12.24 -13.28 4.53
CA PHE A 141 -12.56 -12.43 3.37
C PHE A 141 -13.59 -13.03 2.42
N ILE A 142 -14.36 -14.05 2.84
CA ILE A 142 -15.30 -14.74 1.93
C ILE A 142 -16.24 -13.76 1.20
N PRO A 143 -16.93 -12.81 1.88
CA PRO A 143 -17.80 -11.85 1.19
C PRO A 143 -17.06 -10.97 0.19
N GLU A 144 -15.88 -10.50 0.55
CA GLU A 144 -15.04 -9.64 -0.27
C GLU A 144 -14.53 -10.39 -1.52
N ILE A 145 -14.12 -11.66 -1.36
CA ILE A 145 -13.71 -12.53 -2.46
C ILE A 145 -14.88 -12.80 -3.40
N GLU A 146 -16.07 -13.12 -2.88
CA GLU A 146 -17.26 -13.36 -3.70
C GLU A 146 -17.68 -12.11 -4.49
N LYS A 147 -17.59 -10.93 -3.87
CA LYS A 147 -17.84 -9.62 -4.49
C LYS A 147 -16.86 -9.36 -5.62
N SER A 148 -15.56 -9.50 -5.37
CA SER A 148 -14.51 -9.34 -6.40
C SER A 148 -14.69 -10.32 -7.56
N ARG A 149 -14.97 -11.60 -7.28
CA ARG A 149 -15.18 -12.62 -8.34
C ARG A 149 -16.40 -12.33 -9.19
N SER A 150 -17.49 -11.88 -8.57
CA SER A 150 -18.71 -11.49 -9.28
C SER A 150 -18.44 -10.37 -10.29
N PHE A 151 -17.67 -9.36 -9.87
CA PHE A 151 -17.24 -8.25 -10.73
C PHE A 151 -16.29 -8.69 -11.85
N LEU A 152 -15.28 -9.51 -11.54
CA LEU A 152 -14.33 -9.99 -12.56
C LEU A 152 -15.03 -10.86 -13.61
N LYS A 153 -15.97 -11.72 -13.19
CA LYS A 153 -16.76 -12.54 -14.09
C LYS A 153 -17.67 -11.72 -15.01
N SER A 154 -18.21 -10.60 -14.54
CA SER A 154 -18.98 -9.70 -15.43
C SER A 154 -18.14 -9.00 -16.49
N HIS A 155 -16.80 -9.08 -16.38
CA HIS A 155 -15.82 -8.53 -17.33
C HIS A 155 -15.10 -9.62 -18.14
N ASP A 156 -15.66 -10.84 -18.20
CA ASP A 156 -15.08 -12.00 -18.89
C ASP A 156 -13.66 -12.35 -18.43
N MET A 157 -13.30 -11.99 -17.20
CA MET A 157 -12.07 -12.41 -16.55
C MET A 157 -12.35 -13.67 -15.72
N ASP A 158 -11.99 -14.83 -16.27
CA ASP A 158 -12.06 -16.09 -15.53
C ASP A 158 -10.98 -16.10 -14.44
N TYR A 159 -11.45 -16.26 -13.20
CA TYR A 159 -10.65 -16.42 -11.99
C TYR A 159 -10.76 -17.89 -11.57
N ASP A 160 -9.84 -18.73 -12.06
CA ASP A 160 -9.70 -20.15 -11.69
C ASP A 160 -8.36 -20.40 -10.97
#